data_AF-A0A840SE80-F1
#
_entry.id   AF-A0A840SE80-F1
#
_cell.length_a   1.000
_cell.length_b   1.000
_cell.length_c   1.000
_cell.angle_alpha   90.00
_cell.angle_beta   90.00
_cell.angle_gamma   90.00
#
_symmetry.space_group_name_H-M   'P 1'
#
loop_
_entity.id
_entity.type
_entity.pdbx_description
1 polymer ?
#
loop_
_entity_poly.entity_id
_entity_poly.type
_entity_poly.pdbx_seq_one_letter_code
_entity_poly.pdbx_strand_id
1 'polypeptide(L)'
;MSVSMYQNNVNRLDKEIADLEARKAKLDSDSANLESRILSVEKTITKNTSLSSLQSKQRQISSYQNDISKKRKDSADLGKKIADKRKKRTEEFQKLQKAQEQENKKQQDANRRIQQSYERQIAALTNQLAINNTHSIVETSEDSDKEEYDVFVSHAWEDKEDFVDEFVSELEKIGLRVWYDKNRLKIGDKMRQKIDDGLKKSRFGIVVLSPNYIAENKYWTKAELDGLFQRETYNNKVILPIWHNLTKKQVIDFSPIIADRKAATTALQTPAEIAQEIKDLFEDGE
;
A
#
# COMPACT_ATOMS: atom_id res chain seq x y z
N MET A 1 -10.20 -19.47 -13.75
CA MET A 1 -8.82 -19.63 -13.26
C MET A 1 -8.38 -18.31 -12.65
N SER A 2 -7.67 -18.33 -11.52
CA SER A 2 -7.25 -17.10 -10.84
C SER A 2 -6.04 -16.47 -11.53
N VAL A 3 -5.88 -15.14 -11.42
CA VAL A 3 -4.68 -14.41 -11.86
C VAL A 3 -3.41 -15.03 -11.28
N SER A 4 -3.46 -15.42 -10.00
CA SER A 4 -2.36 -16.12 -9.31
C SER A 4 -1.92 -17.41 -10.02
N MET A 5 -2.86 -18.21 -10.56
CA MET A 5 -2.52 -19.43 -11.30
C MET A 5 -1.73 -19.11 -12.59
N TYR A 6 -2.18 -18.11 -13.37
CA TYR A 6 -1.48 -17.69 -14.59
C TYR A 6 -0.10 -17.10 -14.28
N GLN A 7 0.02 -16.31 -13.20
CA GLN A 7 1.30 -15.78 -12.73
C GLN A 7 2.28 -16.90 -12.38
N ASN A 8 1.82 -17.92 -11.65
CA ASN A 8 2.64 -19.07 -11.29
C ASN A 8 3.11 -19.86 -12.51
N ASN A 9 2.23 -20.03 -13.52
CA ASN A 9 2.60 -20.68 -14.78
C ASN A 9 3.69 -19.92 -15.54
N VAL A 10 3.57 -18.59 -15.64
CA VAL A 10 4.58 -17.72 -16.27
C VAL A 10 5.91 -17.82 -15.53
N ASN A 11 5.89 -17.68 -14.19
CA ASN A 11 7.09 -17.78 -13.36
C ASN A 11 7.80 -19.14 -13.51
N ARG A 12 7.03 -20.23 -13.57
CA ARG A 12 7.59 -21.57 -13.81
C ARG A 12 8.26 -21.65 -15.17
N LEU A 13 7.62 -21.14 -16.23
CA LEU A 13 8.19 -21.15 -17.58
C LEU A 13 9.45 -20.28 -17.67
N ASP A 14 9.46 -19.11 -17.02
CA ASP A 14 10.64 -18.23 -16.97
C ASP A 14 11.83 -18.93 -16.30
N LYS A 15 11.60 -19.65 -15.19
CA LYS A 15 12.64 -20.46 -14.53
C LYS A 15 13.16 -21.59 -15.42
N GLU A 16 12.25 -22.34 -16.07
CA GLU A 16 12.64 -23.42 -16.96
C GLU A 16 13.42 -22.92 -18.20
N ILE A 17 13.08 -21.73 -18.72
CA ILE A 17 13.82 -21.09 -19.81
C ILE A 17 15.23 -20.73 -19.34
N ALA A 18 15.38 -20.10 -18.17
CA ALA A 18 16.67 -19.72 -17.62
C ALA A 18 17.58 -20.95 -17.40
N ASP A 19 17.03 -22.05 -16.87
CA ASP A 19 17.77 -23.30 -16.66
C ASP A 19 18.26 -23.90 -18.00
N LEU A 20 17.43 -23.86 -19.04
CA LEU A 20 17.81 -24.33 -20.38
C LEU A 20 18.86 -23.42 -21.03
N GLU A 21 18.76 -22.11 -20.85
CA GLU A 21 19.74 -21.14 -21.34
C GLU A 21 21.10 -21.33 -20.67
N ALA A 22 21.13 -21.55 -19.35
CA ALA A 22 22.36 -21.84 -18.62
C ALA A 22 23.02 -23.14 -19.13
N ARG A 23 22.23 -24.20 -19.36
CA ARG A 23 22.73 -25.46 -19.94
C ARG A 23 23.27 -25.26 -21.35
N LYS A 24 22.59 -24.48 -22.18
CA LYS A 24 23.04 -24.15 -23.55
C LYS A 24 24.36 -23.37 -23.51
N ALA A 25 24.44 -22.33 -22.67
CA ALA A 25 25.65 -21.52 -22.51
C ALA A 25 26.85 -22.36 -22.05
N LYS A 26 26.64 -23.33 -21.16
CA LYS A 26 27.69 -24.27 -20.76
C LYS A 26 28.18 -25.15 -21.91
N LEU A 27 27.28 -25.70 -22.72
CA LEU A 27 27.65 -26.49 -23.90
C LEU A 27 28.41 -25.65 -24.95
N ASP A 28 27.99 -24.41 -25.16
CA ASP A 28 28.65 -23.49 -26.08
C ASP A 28 30.06 -23.12 -25.57
N SER A 29 30.20 -22.85 -24.27
CA SER A 29 31.50 -22.60 -23.62
C SER A 29 32.44 -23.81 -23.71
N ASP A 30 31.94 -25.01 -23.40
CA ASP A 30 32.71 -26.25 -23.55
C ASP A 30 33.19 -26.46 -24.99
N SER A 31 32.33 -26.16 -25.97
CA SER A 31 32.67 -26.27 -27.39
C SER A 31 33.77 -25.29 -27.79
N ALA A 32 33.68 -24.03 -27.34
CA ALA A 32 34.73 -23.02 -27.58
C ALA A 32 36.07 -23.39 -26.92
N ASN A 33 36.04 -24.02 -25.75
CA ASN A 33 37.24 -24.54 -25.08
C ASN A 33 37.90 -25.67 -25.88
N LEU A 34 37.11 -26.60 -26.44
CA LEU A 34 37.61 -27.66 -27.31
C LEU A 34 38.21 -27.09 -28.61
N GLU A 35 37.58 -26.06 -29.19
CA GLU A 35 38.13 -25.34 -30.36
C GLU A 35 39.49 -24.71 -30.04
N SER A 36 39.61 -24.08 -28.87
CA SER A 36 40.88 -23.51 -28.41
C SER A 36 41.96 -24.58 -28.24
N ARG A 37 41.60 -25.78 -27.76
CA ARG A 37 42.51 -26.92 -27.66
C ARG A 37 42.94 -27.43 -29.04
N ILE A 38 42.03 -27.51 -30.00
CA ILE A 38 42.37 -27.87 -31.39
C ILE A 38 43.42 -26.89 -31.93
N LEU A 39 43.17 -25.58 -31.80
CA LEU A 39 44.13 -24.55 -32.25
C LEU A 39 45.50 -24.70 -31.57
N SER A 40 45.53 -25.07 -30.28
CA SER A 40 46.79 -25.32 -29.58
C SER A 40 47.53 -26.54 -30.13
N VAL A 41 46.82 -27.63 -30.43
CA VAL A 41 47.41 -28.85 -31.00
C VAL A 41 47.91 -28.56 -32.42
N GLU A 42 47.13 -27.85 -33.23
CA GLU A 42 47.51 -27.43 -34.59
C GLU A 42 48.79 -26.58 -34.58
N LYS A 43 48.92 -25.63 -33.65
CA LYS A 43 50.16 -24.83 -33.49
C LYS A 43 51.40 -25.68 -33.19
N THR A 44 51.23 -26.85 -32.56
CA THR A 44 52.35 -27.76 -32.29
C THR A 44 52.76 -28.61 -33.50
N ILE A 45 51.96 -28.61 -34.58
CA ILE A 45 52.32 -29.28 -35.84
C ILE A 45 53.22 -28.33 -36.62
N THR A 46 54.47 -28.74 -36.79
CA THR A 46 55.50 -27.97 -37.52
C THR A 46 56.10 -28.82 -38.63
N LYS A 47 56.84 -28.20 -39.54
CA LYS A 47 57.58 -28.90 -40.62
C LYS A 47 58.51 -30.03 -40.14
N ASN A 48 58.91 -30.01 -38.86
CA ASN A 48 59.79 -31.00 -38.25
C ASN A 48 59.04 -32.13 -37.52
N THR A 49 57.71 -32.10 -37.51
CA THR A 49 56.89 -33.11 -36.81
C THR A 49 56.94 -34.43 -37.57
N SER A 50 57.27 -35.53 -36.88
CA SER A 50 57.33 -36.85 -37.49
C SER A 50 55.96 -37.33 -37.98
N LEU A 51 55.94 -38.23 -38.97
CA LEU A 51 54.70 -38.77 -39.53
C LEU A 51 53.80 -39.43 -38.47
N SER A 52 54.40 -40.19 -37.54
CA SER A 52 53.67 -40.87 -36.45
C SER A 52 53.08 -39.86 -35.45
N SER A 53 53.83 -38.81 -35.11
CA SER A 53 53.34 -37.73 -34.24
C SER A 53 52.21 -36.93 -34.91
N LEU A 54 52.35 -36.65 -36.21
CA LEU A 54 51.31 -35.99 -37.00
C LEU A 54 50.02 -36.81 -37.02
N GLN A 55 50.10 -38.11 -37.28
CA GLN A 55 48.93 -39.00 -37.24
C GLN A 55 48.26 -39.03 -35.86
N SER A 56 49.04 -39.07 -34.78
CA SER A 56 48.52 -39.03 -33.41
C SER A 56 47.79 -37.71 -33.11
N LYS A 57 48.40 -36.57 -33.43
CA LYS A 57 47.78 -35.24 -33.27
C LYS A 57 46.54 -35.08 -34.13
N GLN A 58 46.55 -35.59 -35.36
CA GLN A 58 45.38 -35.56 -36.24
C GLN A 58 44.21 -36.35 -35.66
N ARG A 59 44.46 -37.54 -35.08
CA ARG A 59 43.43 -38.31 -34.36
C ARG A 59 42.87 -37.54 -33.17
N GLN A 60 43.72 -36.84 -32.41
CA GLN A 60 43.30 -36.01 -31.28
C GLN A 60 42.41 -34.85 -31.74
N ILE A 61 42.77 -34.16 -32.82
CA ILE A 61 41.96 -33.09 -33.43
C ILE A 61 40.61 -33.65 -33.88
N SER A 62 40.58 -34.78 -34.60
CA SER A 62 39.33 -35.41 -35.03
C SER A 62 38.44 -35.82 -33.85
N SER A 63 39.03 -36.29 -32.74
CA SER A 63 38.27 -36.58 -31.53
C SER A 63 37.61 -35.32 -30.96
N TYR A 64 38.35 -34.22 -30.83
CA TYR A 64 37.80 -32.95 -30.35
C TYR A 64 36.74 -32.38 -31.29
N GLN A 65 36.93 -32.49 -32.61
CA GLN A 65 35.94 -32.08 -33.61
C GLN A 65 34.62 -32.86 -33.48
N ASN A 66 34.71 -34.17 -33.24
CA ASN A 66 33.53 -35.01 -33.01
C ASN A 66 32.78 -34.60 -31.73
N ASP A 67 33.50 -34.29 -30.65
CA ASP A 67 32.89 -33.85 -29.39
C ASP A 67 32.24 -32.46 -29.52
N ILE A 68 32.87 -31.54 -30.25
CA ILE A 68 32.29 -30.23 -30.59
C ILE A 68 31.00 -30.43 -31.39
N SER A 69 31.00 -31.30 -32.40
CA SER A 69 29.82 -31.58 -33.22
C SER A 69 28.64 -32.08 -32.38
N LYS A 70 28.89 -33.00 -31.43
CA LYS A 70 27.88 -33.48 -30.49
C LYS A 70 27.34 -32.37 -29.59
N LYS A 71 28.23 -31.60 -28.94
CA LYS A 71 27.83 -30.50 -28.05
C LYS A 71 27.07 -29.39 -28.78
N ARG A 72 27.45 -29.06 -30.02
CA ARG A 72 26.73 -28.11 -30.87
C ARG A 72 25.33 -28.61 -31.25
N LYS A 73 25.19 -29.92 -31.53
CA LYS A 73 23.87 -30.53 -31.77
C LYS A 73 22.98 -30.41 -30.53
N ASP A 74 23.50 -30.77 -29.35
CA ASP A 74 22.76 -30.67 -28.09
C ASP A 74 22.38 -29.20 -27.78
N SER A 75 23.27 -28.24 -28.05
CA SER A 75 23.00 -26.80 -27.91
C SER A 75 21.87 -26.33 -28.84
N ALA A 76 21.86 -26.80 -30.09
CA ALA A 76 20.79 -26.50 -31.04
C ALA A 76 19.43 -27.08 -30.59
N ASP A 77 19.42 -28.30 -30.04
CA ASP A 77 18.20 -28.93 -29.52
C ASP A 77 17.69 -28.24 -28.24
N LEU A 78 18.57 -27.75 -27.37
CA LEU A 78 18.19 -26.86 -26.27
C LEU A 78 17.61 -25.54 -26.79
N GLY A 79 18.19 -24.97 -27.85
CA GLY A 79 17.68 -23.77 -28.51
C GLY A 79 16.23 -23.92 -28.98
N LYS A 80 15.88 -25.06 -29.59
CA LYS A 80 14.50 -25.38 -29.99
C LYS A 80 13.56 -25.44 -28.77
N LYS A 81 13.97 -26.14 -27.71
CA LYS A 81 13.18 -26.25 -26.46
C LYS A 81 12.94 -24.89 -25.81
N ILE A 82 13.94 -24.00 -25.82
CA ILE A 82 13.83 -22.63 -25.34
C ILE A 82 12.79 -21.85 -26.17
N ALA A 83 12.86 -21.95 -27.50
CA ALA A 83 11.91 -21.28 -28.38
C ALA A 83 10.46 -21.73 -28.13
N ASP A 84 10.24 -23.04 -27.99
CA ASP A 84 8.91 -23.59 -27.67
C ASP A 84 8.39 -23.13 -26.31
N LYS A 85 9.26 -23.11 -25.28
CA LYS A 85 8.87 -22.60 -23.96
C LYS A 85 8.59 -21.10 -23.97
N ARG A 86 9.38 -20.30 -24.69
CA ARG A 86 9.13 -18.86 -24.87
C ARG A 86 7.78 -18.61 -25.53
N LYS A 87 7.42 -19.39 -26.54
CA LYS A 87 6.09 -19.31 -27.17
C LYS A 87 4.98 -19.57 -26.15
N LYS A 88 5.06 -20.67 -25.39
CA LYS A 88 4.09 -21.00 -24.33
C LYS A 88 4.01 -19.91 -23.26
N ARG A 89 5.16 -19.35 -22.88
CA ARG A 89 5.26 -18.27 -21.91
C ARG A 89 4.51 -17.02 -22.38
N THR A 90 4.66 -16.65 -23.65
CA THR A 90 3.92 -15.52 -24.24
C THR A 90 2.41 -15.76 -24.23
N GLU A 91 1.96 -16.98 -24.57
CA GLU A 91 0.54 -17.35 -24.53
C GLU A 91 -0.04 -17.27 -23.09
N GLU A 92 0.68 -17.80 -22.10
CA GLU A 92 0.26 -17.71 -20.68
C GLU A 92 0.28 -16.26 -20.17
N PHE A 93 1.26 -15.45 -20.58
CA PHE A 93 1.33 -14.04 -20.23
C PHE A 93 0.16 -13.24 -20.81
N GLN A 94 -0.26 -13.53 -22.05
CA GLN A 94 -1.47 -12.90 -22.62
C GLN A 94 -2.74 -13.28 -21.86
N LYS A 95 -2.86 -14.54 -21.39
CA LYS A 95 -3.99 -14.96 -20.56
C LYS A 95 -3.99 -14.25 -19.20
N LEU A 96 -2.82 -14.13 -18.57
CA LEU A 96 -2.64 -13.37 -17.34
C LEU A 96 -3.11 -11.92 -17.50
N GLN A 97 -2.65 -11.25 -18.56
CA GLN A 97 -2.99 -9.85 -18.82
C GLN A 97 -4.51 -9.67 -18.99
N LYS A 98 -5.17 -10.54 -19.78
CA LYS A 98 -6.62 -10.52 -19.95
C LYS A 98 -7.37 -10.80 -18.64
N ALA A 99 -6.90 -11.74 -17.82
CA ALA A 99 -7.51 -12.04 -16.54
C ALA A 99 -7.41 -10.85 -15.56
N GLN A 100 -6.25 -10.20 -15.51
CA GLN A 100 -6.04 -9.00 -14.68
C GLN A 100 -6.92 -7.85 -15.12
N GLU A 101 -7.05 -7.60 -16.42
CA GLU A 101 -7.90 -6.55 -16.96
C GLU A 101 -9.38 -6.79 -16.62
N GLN A 102 -9.85 -8.03 -16.73
CA GLN A 102 -11.21 -8.39 -16.32
C GLN A 102 -11.45 -8.20 -14.83
N GLU A 103 -10.48 -8.55 -13.99
CA GLU A 103 -10.57 -8.37 -12.54
C GLU A 103 -10.59 -6.89 -12.17
N ASN A 104 -9.69 -6.09 -12.75
CA ASN A 104 -9.65 -4.64 -12.57
C ASN A 104 -10.97 -3.99 -13.03
N LYS A 105 -11.52 -4.41 -14.18
CA LYS A 105 -12.80 -3.91 -14.69
C LYS A 105 -13.96 -4.25 -13.74
N LYS A 106 -14.02 -5.49 -13.24
CA LYS A 106 -15.02 -5.88 -12.24
C LYS A 106 -14.91 -5.04 -10.96
N GLN A 107 -13.69 -4.79 -10.50
CA GLN A 107 -13.44 -3.97 -9.32
C GLN A 107 -13.82 -2.51 -9.56
N GLN A 108 -13.50 -1.94 -10.73
CA GLN A 108 -13.92 -0.60 -11.13
C GLN A 108 -15.45 -0.49 -11.24
N ASP A 109 -16.12 -1.47 -11.85
CA ASP A 109 -17.58 -1.50 -11.96
C ASP A 109 -18.23 -1.61 -10.57
N ALA A 110 -17.67 -2.42 -9.67
CA ALA A 110 -18.12 -2.51 -8.27
C ALA A 110 -17.94 -1.17 -7.54
N ASN A 111 -16.77 -0.55 -7.63
CA ASN A 111 -16.50 0.76 -7.04
C ASN A 111 -17.43 1.84 -7.61
N ARG A 112 -17.67 1.83 -8.93
CA ARG A 112 -18.61 2.76 -9.57
C ARG A 112 -20.03 2.57 -9.08
N ARG A 113 -20.50 1.33 -8.92
CA ARG A 113 -21.85 1.03 -8.37
C ARG A 113 -21.98 1.54 -6.94
N ILE A 114 -20.96 1.29 -6.13
CA ILE A 114 -20.87 1.78 -4.76
C ILE A 114 -20.88 3.32 -4.73
N GLN A 115 -20.10 3.97 -5.59
CA GLN A 115 -20.07 5.43 -5.72
C GLN A 115 -21.43 6.00 -6.14
N GLN A 116 -22.09 5.40 -7.12
CA GLN A 116 -23.42 5.81 -7.57
C GLN A 116 -24.48 5.62 -6.47
N SER A 117 -24.39 4.56 -5.66
CA SER A 117 -25.32 4.41 -4.54
C SER A 117 -25.07 5.45 -3.46
N TYR A 118 -23.82 5.78 -3.15
CA TYR A 118 -23.49 6.89 -2.25
C TYR A 118 -24.00 8.23 -2.79
N GLU A 119 -23.79 8.52 -4.08
CA GLU A 119 -24.24 9.76 -4.71
C GLU A 119 -25.77 9.90 -4.66
N ARG A 120 -26.52 8.81 -4.89
CA ARG A 120 -27.99 8.80 -4.72
C ARG A 120 -28.42 9.03 -3.28
N GLN A 121 -27.74 8.43 -2.31
CA GLN A 121 -28.04 8.64 -0.90
C GLN A 121 -27.80 10.10 -0.51
N ILE A 122 -26.67 10.67 -0.92
CA ILE A 122 -26.35 12.09 -0.71
C ILE A 122 -27.45 12.95 -1.34
N ALA A 123 -27.78 12.74 -2.61
CA ALA A 123 -28.82 13.53 -3.28
C ALA A 123 -30.19 13.43 -2.57
N ALA A 124 -30.58 12.24 -2.11
CA ALA A 124 -31.83 12.05 -1.37
C ALA A 124 -31.83 12.78 -0.02
N LEU A 125 -30.71 12.71 0.73
CA LEU A 125 -30.51 13.44 1.98
C LEU A 125 -30.55 14.96 1.76
N THR A 126 -29.85 15.47 0.75
CA THR A 126 -29.85 16.90 0.43
C THR A 126 -31.26 17.38 0.06
N ASN A 127 -32.03 16.57 -0.67
CA ASN A 127 -33.41 16.93 -1.02
C ASN A 127 -34.35 16.88 0.20
N GLN A 128 -34.17 15.92 1.12
CA GLN A 128 -34.87 15.92 2.40
C GLN A 128 -34.54 17.16 3.24
N LEU A 129 -33.27 17.56 3.30
CA LEU A 129 -32.87 18.80 3.98
C LEU A 129 -33.50 20.02 3.33
N ALA A 130 -33.54 20.10 2.00
CA ALA A 130 -34.19 21.20 1.28
C ALA A 130 -35.72 21.25 1.53
N ILE A 131 -36.41 20.10 1.51
CA ILE A 131 -37.84 19.99 1.80
C ILE A 131 -38.15 20.37 3.25
N ASN A 132 -37.34 19.90 4.20
CA ASN A 132 -37.46 20.25 5.61
C ASN A 132 -37.25 21.77 5.79
N ASN A 133 -36.27 22.36 5.12
CA ASN A 133 -36.00 23.80 5.17
C ASN A 133 -37.14 24.66 4.57
N THR A 134 -37.94 24.12 3.64
CA THR A 134 -39.17 24.78 3.14
C THR A 134 -40.40 24.57 4.05
N HIS A 135 -40.46 23.51 4.85
CA HIS A 135 -41.53 23.33 5.85
C HIS A 135 -41.23 24.06 7.18
N SER A 136 -39.98 24.44 7.44
CA SER A 136 -39.58 25.25 8.59
C SER A 136 -40.02 26.74 8.54
N ILE A 137 -40.62 27.21 7.44
CA ILE A 137 -41.08 28.61 7.34
C ILE A 137 -42.48 28.82 7.93
N VAL A 138 -43.27 27.76 8.19
CA VAL A 138 -44.69 27.95 8.56
C VAL A 138 -45.08 27.43 9.94
N GLU A 139 -44.40 26.47 10.56
CA GLU A 139 -44.75 26.08 11.93
C GLU A 139 -43.53 25.79 12.82
N THR A 140 -43.62 26.35 14.03
CA THR A 140 -42.84 26.13 15.24
C THR A 140 -41.44 26.76 15.33
N SER A 141 -41.46 27.99 15.86
CA SER A 141 -40.68 28.44 17.01
C SER A 141 -39.95 27.34 17.80
N GLU A 142 -38.67 27.62 18.07
CA GLU A 142 -37.82 27.02 19.12
C GLU A 142 -37.36 25.56 18.90
N ASP A 143 -36.32 25.38 18.08
CA ASP A 143 -35.12 24.72 18.62
C ASP A 143 -33.89 25.23 17.90
N SER A 144 -33.12 26.05 18.61
CA SER A 144 -31.77 26.40 18.21
C SER A 144 -30.90 25.16 18.43
N ASP A 145 -30.46 24.50 17.37
CA ASP A 145 -29.26 23.63 17.40
C ASP A 145 -28.05 24.51 17.77
N LYS A 146 -27.95 24.84 19.04
CA LYS A 146 -26.74 25.40 19.63
C LYS A 146 -25.78 24.23 19.78
N GLU A 147 -24.60 24.38 19.21
CA GLU A 147 -23.45 23.54 19.51
C GLU A 147 -23.28 23.48 21.04
N GLU A 148 -23.64 22.34 21.61
CA GLU A 148 -23.69 22.13 23.06
C GLU A 148 -22.27 22.15 23.65
N TYR A 149 -21.28 21.77 22.83
CA TYR A 149 -19.87 21.72 23.17
C TYR A 149 -19.04 22.51 22.16
N ASP A 150 -17.90 23.00 22.60
CA ASP A 150 -16.97 23.71 21.74
C ASP A 150 -16.04 22.69 21.06
N VAL A 151 -15.61 21.67 21.79
CA VAL A 151 -14.62 20.69 21.33
C VAL A 151 -15.08 19.26 21.64
N PHE A 152 -14.91 18.36 20.68
CA PHE A 152 -14.97 16.91 20.91
C PHE A 152 -13.56 16.31 20.99
N VAL A 153 -13.28 15.44 21.96
CA VAL A 153 -11.98 14.73 22.08
C VAL A 153 -12.13 13.22 21.85
N SER A 154 -11.56 12.75 20.75
CA SER A 154 -11.44 11.35 20.37
C SER A 154 -10.09 10.78 20.84
N HIS A 155 -10.11 9.72 21.63
CA HIS A 155 -8.92 9.10 22.21
C HIS A 155 -9.07 7.59 22.36
N ALA A 156 -7.95 6.87 22.55
CA ALA A 156 -7.99 5.47 22.97
C ALA A 156 -8.17 5.41 24.48
N TRP A 157 -8.92 4.42 24.96
CA TRP A 157 -9.22 4.27 26.39
C TRP A 157 -7.94 4.21 27.25
N GLU A 158 -6.87 3.61 26.73
CA GLU A 158 -5.61 3.46 27.45
C GLU A 158 -4.87 4.78 27.69
N ASP A 159 -5.12 5.81 26.88
CA ASP A 159 -4.45 7.11 27.02
C ASP A 159 -5.23 8.04 27.96
N LYS A 160 -6.35 7.56 28.51
CA LYS A 160 -7.28 8.36 29.30
C LYS A 160 -6.62 8.92 30.56
N GLU A 161 -6.07 8.02 31.37
CA GLU A 161 -5.42 8.38 32.64
C GLU A 161 -4.04 9.04 32.44
N ASP A 162 -3.40 8.80 31.30
CA ASP A 162 -2.03 9.26 31.02
C ASP A 162 -1.98 10.69 30.47
N PHE A 163 -2.94 11.08 29.64
CA PHE A 163 -2.92 12.41 28.98
C PHE A 163 -4.31 13.04 28.86
N VAL A 164 -5.34 12.26 28.50
CA VAL A 164 -6.61 12.85 28.06
C VAL A 164 -7.36 13.52 29.20
N ASP A 165 -7.40 12.91 30.41
CA ASP A 165 -8.11 13.51 31.54
C ASP A 165 -7.45 14.84 31.98
N GLU A 166 -6.11 14.93 31.96
CA GLU A 166 -5.39 16.19 32.21
C GLU A 166 -5.68 17.22 31.13
N PHE A 167 -5.58 16.81 29.85
CA PHE A 167 -5.83 17.69 28.71
C PHE A 167 -7.26 18.24 28.66
N VAL A 168 -8.26 17.39 28.95
CA VAL A 168 -9.67 17.82 29.05
C VAL A 168 -9.86 18.79 30.20
N SER A 169 -9.22 18.54 31.36
CA SER A 169 -9.29 19.46 32.49
C SER A 169 -8.70 20.83 32.16
N GLU A 170 -7.59 20.88 31.42
CA GLU A 170 -7.02 22.16 30.95
C GLU A 170 -7.94 22.89 29.97
N LEU A 171 -8.54 22.19 29.00
CA LEU A 171 -9.52 22.79 28.09
C LEU A 171 -10.73 23.39 28.83
N GLU A 172 -11.26 22.67 29.82
CA GLU A 172 -12.37 23.13 30.66
C GLU A 172 -11.98 24.34 31.53
N LYS A 173 -10.78 24.34 32.12
CA LYS A 173 -10.26 25.47 32.91
C LYS A 173 -10.16 26.76 32.10
N ILE A 174 -9.83 26.65 30.82
CA ILE A 174 -9.65 27.77 29.90
C ILE A 174 -11.02 28.25 29.34
N GLY A 175 -12.11 27.55 29.67
CA GLY A 175 -13.50 27.95 29.41
C GLY A 175 -14.16 27.26 28.22
N LEU A 176 -13.54 26.22 27.64
CA LEU A 176 -14.12 25.45 26.54
C LEU A 176 -15.00 24.32 27.08
N ARG A 177 -16.19 24.15 26.49
CA ARG A 177 -17.06 23.01 26.78
C ARG A 177 -16.57 21.80 26.00
N VAL A 178 -16.12 20.76 26.70
CA VAL A 178 -15.54 19.58 26.07
C VAL A 178 -16.50 18.40 26.14
N TRP A 179 -16.70 17.76 25.00
CA TRP A 179 -17.35 16.46 24.90
C TRP A 179 -16.28 15.38 24.70
N TYR A 180 -16.22 14.39 25.59
CA TYR A 180 -15.35 13.24 25.40
C TYR A 180 -16.04 11.99 25.96
N ASP A 181 -15.78 10.84 25.33
CA ASP A 181 -16.43 9.60 25.73
C ASP A 181 -15.79 9.05 27.01
N LYS A 182 -16.59 8.90 28.07
CA LYS A 182 -16.18 8.28 29.33
C LYS A 182 -16.26 6.75 29.29
N ASN A 183 -16.83 6.17 28.23
CA ASN A 183 -17.09 4.74 28.13
C ASN A 183 -16.02 4.02 27.30
N ARG A 184 -15.65 2.82 27.77
CA ARG A 184 -14.69 1.94 27.09
C ARG A 184 -15.25 1.52 25.72
N LEU A 185 -14.65 2.02 24.65
CA LEU A 185 -14.88 1.58 23.27
C LEU A 185 -14.81 0.05 23.19
N LYS A 186 -15.87 -0.58 22.66
CA LYS A 186 -15.88 -2.03 22.44
C LYS A 186 -15.30 -2.34 21.06
N ILE A 187 -14.59 -3.45 20.96
CA ILE A 187 -14.12 -4.00 19.67
C ILE A 187 -15.34 -4.19 18.76
N GLY A 188 -15.38 -3.49 17.62
CA GLY A 188 -16.49 -3.52 16.67
C GLY A 188 -17.39 -2.27 16.66
N ASP A 189 -17.22 -1.32 17.58
CA ASP A 189 -17.84 0.00 17.47
C ASP A 189 -17.28 0.72 16.24
N LYS A 190 -18.17 1.23 15.38
CA LYS A 190 -17.75 2.03 14.22
C LYS A 190 -17.27 3.38 14.72
N MET A 191 -15.96 3.52 14.92
CA MET A 191 -15.35 4.73 15.46
C MET A 191 -15.72 5.99 14.64
N ARG A 192 -15.90 5.83 13.34
CA ARG A 192 -16.43 6.86 12.45
C ARG A 192 -17.79 7.43 12.90
N GLN A 193 -18.72 6.60 13.37
CA GLN A 193 -20.03 7.06 13.85
C GLN A 193 -19.90 7.90 15.12
N LYS A 194 -18.97 7.56 16.02
CA LYS A 194 -18.72 8.37 17.22
C LYS A 194 -18.11 9.73 16.89
N ILE A 195 -17.22 9.77 15.91
CA ILE A 195 -16.71 11.05 15.40
C ILE A 195 -17.84 11.87 14.77
N ASP A 196 -18.71 11.24 13.97
CA ASP A 196 -19.87 11.91 13.38
C ASP A 196 -20.76 12.53 14.47
N ASP A 197 -21.05 11.78 15.53
CA ASP A 197 -21.93 12.25 16.61
C ASP A 197 -21.26 13.33 17.48
N GLY A 198 -19.94 13.25 17.68
CA GLY A 198 -19.19 14.30 18.38
C GLY A 198 -19.09 15.60 17.62
N LEU A 199 -18.83 15.51 16.31
CA LEU A 199 -18.74 16.67 15.43
C LEU A 199 -20.10 17.32 15.16
N LYS A 200 -21.22 16.60 15.33
CA LYS A 200 -22.57 17.22 15.29
C LYS A 200 -22.82 18.14 16.47
N LYS A 201 -22.29 17.78 17.65
CA LYS A 201 -22.51 18.52 18.91
C LYS A 201 -21.42 19.52 19.23
N SER A 202 -20.33 19.50 18.47
CA SER A 202 -19.11 20.27 18.74
C SER A 202 -18.67 21.08 17.53
N ARG A 203 -18.00 22.21 17.78
CA ARG A 203 -17.44 23.08 16.73
C ARG A 203 -16.19 22.46 16.10
N PHE A 204 -15.33 21.87 16.91
CA PHE A 204 -14.08 21.25 16.49
C PHE A 204 -13.97 19.81 17.01
N GLY A 205 -13.25 18.97 16.28
CA GLY A 205 -12.90 17.62 16.72
C GLY A 205 -11.40 17.49 16.93
N ILE A 206 -10.99 17.04 18.10
CA ILE A 206 -9.62 16.69 18.42
C ILE A 206 -9.48 15.17 18.33
N VAL A 207 -8.41 14.71 17.68
CA VAL A 207 -8.08 13.29 17.61
C VAL A 207 -6.70 13.07 18.21
N VAL A 208 -6.66 12.40 19.36
CA VAL A 208 -5.42 12.01 20.04
C VAL A 208 -4.89 10.72 19.41
N LEU A 209 -3.85 10.89 18.59
CA LEU A 209 -3.13 9.81 17.93
C LEU A 209 -2.03 9.31 18.87
N SER A 210 -2.23 8.12 19.42
CA SER A 210 -1.26 7.40 20.24
C SER A 210 -0.92 6.04 19.65
N PRO A 211 0.13 5.34 20.13
CA PRO A 211 0.37 3.95 19.77
C PRO A 211 -0.85 3.04 20.00
N ASN A 212 -1.63 3.32 21.05
CA ASN A 212 -2.85 2.57 21.38
C ASN A 212 -3.99 2.86 20.39
N TYR A 213 -4.09 4.11 19.92
CA TYR A 213 -5.11 4.56 18.98
C TYR A 213 -4.91 3.99 17.57
N ILE A 214 -3.66 3.93 17.10
CA ILE A 214 -3.30 3.42 15.77
C ILE A 214 -2.95 1.92 15.78
N ALA A 215 -3.13 1.23 16.91
CA ALA A 215 -2.86 -0.19 17.03
C ALA A 215 -3.71 -0.99 16.03
N GLU A 216 -3.08 -1.96 15.35
CA GLU A 216 -3.72 -2.77 14.31
C GLU A 216 -4.99 -3.47 14.82
N ASN A 217 -6.09 -3.37 14.06
CA ASN A 217 -7.39 -4.00 14.32
C ASN A 217 -8.08 -3.61 15.63
N LYS A 218 -7.70 -2.48 16.26
CA LYS A 218 -8.27 -2.06 17.54
C LYS A 218 -9.40 -1.04 17.41
N TYR A 219 -9.08 0.15 16.91
CA TYR A 219 -10.03 1.28 16.79
C TYR A 219 -10.29 1.71 15.35
N TRP A 220 -9.29 1.55 14.48
CA TRP A 220 -9.34 2.00 13.10
C TRP A 220 -8.69 1.00 12.17
N THR A 221 -9.28 0.83 10.98
CA THR A 221 -8.51 0.36 9.83
C THR A 221 -7.71 1.53 9.24
N LYS A 222 -6.55 1.23 8.64
CA LYS A 222 -5.74 2.24 7.93
C LYS A 222 -6.58 3.06 6.94
N ALA A 223 -7.45 2.39 6.19
CA ALA A 223 -8.34 3.02 5.22
C ALA A 223 -9.37 3.99 5.84
N GLU A 224 -9.88 3.70 7.04
CA GLU A 224 -10.81 4.59 7.72
C GLU A 224 -10.14 5.85 8.26
N LEU A 225 -8.94 5.72 8.84
CA LEU A 225 -8.18 6.87 9.32
C LEU A 225 -7.71 7.74 8.15
N ASP A 226 -7.23 7.13 7.07
CA ASP A 226 -6.91 7.84 5.82
C ASP A 226 -8.14 8.55 5.23
N GLY A 227 -9.32 7.95 5.34
CA GLY A 227 -10.59 8.55 4.91
C GLY A 227 -11.00 9.75 5.77
N LEU A 228 -10.74 9.70 7.08
CA LEU A 228 -11.01 10.80 8.01
C LEU A 228 -10.12 12.02 7.70
N PHE A 229 -8.84 11.77 7.43
CA PHE A 229 -7.83 12.80 7.17
C PHE A 229 -7.58 13.07 5.67
N GLN A 230 -8.46 12.61 4.77
CA GLN A 230 -8.35 12.92 3.34
C GLN A 230 -8.88 14.32 2.97
N ARG A 231 -9.77 14.90 3.80
CA ARG A 231 -10.36 16.22 3.58
C ARG A 231 -9.97 17.16 4.73
N GLU A 232 -9.69 18.44 4.43
CA GLU A 232 -9.33 19.45 5.46
C GLU A 232 -10.44 19.61 6.51
N THR A 233 -11.68 19.51 6.05
CA THR A 233 -12.88 19.52 6.89
C THR A 233 -13.66 18.23 6.72
N TYR A 234 -14.12 17.66 7.83
CA TYR A 234 -15.06 16.55 7.85
C TYR A 234 -16.45 17.09 8.19
N ASN A 235 -17.42 16.92 7.29
CA ASN A 235 -18.77 17.49 7.46
C ASN A 235 -18.78 19.02 7.75
N ASN A 236 -17.90 19.77 7.08
CA ASN A 236 -17.65 21.22 7.30
C ASN A 236 -17.12 21.59 8.70
N LYS A 237 -16.68 20.61 9.50
CA LYS A 237 -16.01 20.82 10.79
C LYS A 237 -14.53 20.49 10.68
N VAL A 238 -13.70 21.21 11.44
CA VAL A 238 -12.25 21.04 11.44
C VAL A 238 -11.85 19.93 12.40
N ILE A 239 -10.97 19.04 11.95
CA ILE A 239 -10.37 17.98 12.77
C ILE A 239 -8.90 18.31 13.04
N LEU A 240 -8.54 18.40 14.32
CA LEU A 240 -7.22 18.71 14.82
C LEU A 240 -6.54 17.44 15.36
N PRO A 241 -5.52 16.92 14.69
CA PRO A 241 -4.74 15.79 15.21
C PRO A 241 -3.75 16.24 16.30
N ILE A 242 -3.65 15.45 17.37
CA ILE A 242 -2.63 15.57 18.42
C ILE A 242 -1.79 14.29 18.42
N TRP A 243 -0.47 14.40 18.33
CA TRP A 243 0.44 13.25 18.43
C TRP A 243 0.86 13.05 19.88
N HIS A 244 0.44 11.94 20.46
CA HIS A 244 0.77 11.55 21.82
C HIS A 244 1.67 10.31 21.82
N ASN A 245 2.89 10.44 22.36
CA ASN A 245 3.87 9.35 22.43
C ASN A 245 4.11 8.62 21.09
N LEU A 246 4.11 9.37 19.97
CA LEU A 246 4.36 8.85 18.63
C LEU A 246 5.61 9.49 18.01
N THR A 247 6.40 8.66 17.33
CA THR A 247 7.49 9.15 16.49
C THR A 247 6.98 9.45 15.07
N LYS A 248 7.59 10.43 14.40
CA LYS A 248 7.27 10.75 13.00
C LYS A 248 7.34 9.53 12.08
N LYS A 249 8.28 8.61 12.34
CA LYS A 249 8.39 7.35 11.59
C LYS A 249 7.16 6.46 11.75
N GLN A 250 6.69 6.26 12.99
CA GLN A 250 5.48 5.46 13.25
C GLN A 250 4.23 6.06 12.59
N VAL A 251 4.12 7.39 12.59
CA VAL A 251 3.01 8.07 11.92
C VAL A 251 3.08 7.88 10.40
N ILE A 252 4.27 8.01 9.77
CA ILE A 252 4.46 7.78 8.33
C ILE A 252 4.15 6.32 7.95
N ASP A 253 4.68 5.36 8.72
CA ASP A 253 4.47 3.93 8.48
C ASP A 253 2.97 3.59 8.55
N PHE A 254 2.25 4.21 9.49
CA PHE A 254 0.81 4.07 9.61
C PHE A 254 0.07 4.79 8.46
N SER A 255 0.23 6.10 8.33
CA SER A 255 -0.39 6.93 7.28
C SER A 255 0.49 8.14 6.91
N PRO A 256 1.00 8.19 5.66
CA PRO A 256 1.70 9.36 5.15
C PRO A 256 0.84 10.63 5.09
N ILE A 257 -0.48 10.50 4.91
CA ILE A 257 -1.42 11.64 4.82
C ILE A 257 -1.51 12.38 6.16
N ILE A 258 -1.51 11.63 7.26
CA ILE A 258 -1.56 12.18 8.61
C ILE A 258 -0.22 12.80 8.99
N ALA A 259 0.88 12.19 8.56
CA ALA A 259 2.23 12.67 8.84
C ALA A 259 2.54 14.05 8.22
N ASP A 260 1.85 14.41 7.14
CA ASP A 260 2.02 15.68 6.42
C ASP A 260 1.09 16.79 6.93
N ARG A 261 0.21 16.50 7.90
CA ARG A 261 -0.68 17.50 8.51
C ARG A 261 -0.02 18.22 9.69
N LYS A 262 -0.37 19.48 9.86
CA LYS A 262 -0.05 20.24 11.07
C LYS A 262 -0.79 19.60 12.26
N ALA A 263 -0.04 19.17 13.26
CA ALA A 263 -0.53 18.49 14.45
C ALA A 263 0.22 19.02 15.68
N ALA A 264 -0.47 19.19 16.80
CA ALA A 264 0.18 19.44 18.08
C ALA A 264 0.86 18.15 18.57
N THR A 265 1.95 18.25 19.32
CA THR A 265 2.66 17.06 19.82
C THR A 265 3.01 17.16 21.30
N THR A 266 2.65 16.12 22.05
CA THR A 266 2.95 16.05 23.49
C THR A 266 4.44 15.82 23.78
N ALA A 267 5.26 15.63 22.74
CA ALA A 267 6.72 15.56 22.87
C ALA A 267 7.37 16.94 22.98
N LEU A 268 6.70 17.99 22.50
CA LEU A 268 7.22 19.36 22.46
C LEU A 268 6.41 20.34 23.30
N GLN A 269 5.12 20.07 23.52
CA GLN A 269 4.19 20.95 24.22
C GLN A 269 3.52 20.20 25.38
N THR A 270 3.24 20.94 26.45
CA THR A 270 2.45 20.47 27.59
C THR A 270 0.94 20.45 27.25
N PRO A 271 0.11 19.66 27.96
CA PRO A 271 -1.35 19.67 27.75
C PRO A 271 -1.95 21.08 27.83
N ALA A 272 -1.46 21.93 28.74
CA ALA A 272 -1.91 23.31 28.90
C ALA A 272 -1.55 24.19 27.69
N GLU A 273 -0.35 24.07 27.14
CA GLU A 273 0.07 24.81 25.94
C GLU A 273 -0.75 24.39 24.71
N ILE A 274 -1.04 23.10 24.57
CA ILE A 274 -1.89 22.59 23.48
C ILE A 274 -3.32 23.10 23.65
N ALA A 275 -3.85 23.13 24.87
CA ALA A 275 -5.19 23.65 25.15
C ALA A 275 -5.29 25.15 24.82
N GLN A 276 -4.23 25.93 25.10
CA GLN A 276 -4.17 27.35 24.73
C GLN A 276 -4.11 27.55 23.21
N GLU A 277 -3.28 26.79 22.49
CA GLU A 277 -3.22 26.85 21.02
C GLU A 277 -4.60 26.55 20.39
N ILE A 278 -5.36 25.63 20.99
CA ILE A 278 -6.72 25.32 20.53
C ILE A 278 -7.67 26.47 20.81
N LYS A 279 -7.57 27.14 21.96
CA LYS A 279 -8.39 28.32 22.24
C LYS A 279 -8.10 29.46 21.27
N ASP A 280 -6.84 29.70 20.93
CA ASP A 280 -6.48 30.76 19.99
C ASP A 280 -7.14 30.53 18.61
N LEU A 281 -7.28 29.26 18.19
CA LEU A 281 -8.02 28.90 16.97
C LEU A 281 -9.53 29.21 17.03
N PHE A 282 -10.13 29.30 18.22
CA PHE A 282 -11.51 29.76 18.38
C PHE A 282 -11.63 31.28 18.27
N GLU A 283 -10.60 32.02 18.68
CA GLU A 283 -10.59 33.50 18.68
C GLU A 283 -10.21 34.08 17.31
N ASP A 284 -9.34 33.41 16.54
CA ASP A 284 -8.95 33.82 15.17
C ASP A 284 -10.01 33.50 14.09
N GLY A 285 -11.07 32.77 14.45
CA GLY A 285 -12.12 32.29 13.54
C GLY A 285 -13.45 33.06 13.57
N GLU A 286 -13.55 34.12 14.38
CA GLU A 286 -14.65 35.12 14.36
C GLU A 286 -14.28 36.34 13.50
#